data_AF-A0AAV8FIN4-F1
#
_entry.id   AF-A0AAV8FIN4-F1
#
_cell.length_a   1.000
_cell.length_b   1.000
_cell.length_c   1.000
_cell.angle_alpha   90.00
_cell.angle_beta   90.00
_cell.angle_gamma   90.00
#
_symmetry.space_group_name_H-M   'P 1'
#
loop_
_entity.id
_entity.type
_entity.pdbx_description
1 polymer ?
#
loop_
_entity_poly.entity_id
_entity_poly.type
_entity_poly.pdbx_seq_one_letter_code
_entity_poly.pdbx_strand_id
1 'polypeptide(L)'
;MDAVRKTHEDNSKRVISRAVDICKSKHVDALTAVAEGDPKDAICEAAEKLHADLLVVGSRGLSMIKRAFLGSVSDYLAHHAKCPVLIVKAPKGSHK
;
A
#
# COMPACT_ATOMS: atom_id res chain seq x y z
N MET A 1 -11.70 20.01 11.89
CA MET A 1 -10.61 19.60 10.99
C MET A 1 -9.55 18.80 11.72
N ASP A 2 -9.16 19.17 12.96
CA ASP A 2 -8.14 18.46 13.74
C ASP A 2 -8.47 17.00 14.07
N ALA A 3 -9.74 16.67 14.33
CA ALA A 3 -10.16 15.30 14.63
C ALA A 3 -9.96 14.33 13.43
N VAL A 4 -10.17 14.82 12.20
CA VAL A 4 -9.96 14.03 10.98
C VAL A 4 -8.47 13.78 10.77
N ARG A 5 -7.64 14.84 10.87
CA ARG A 5 -6.18 14.72 10.79
C ARG A 5 -5.62 13.74 11.82
N LYS A 6 -6.04 13.85 13.08
CA LYS A 6 -5.65 12.94 14.16
C LYS A 6 -6.01 11.48 13.85
N THR A 7 -7.21 11.24 13.31
CA THR A 7 -7.64 9.90 12.91
C THR A 7 -6.78 9.31 11.78
N HIS A 8 -6.42 10.12 10.78
CA HIS A 8 -5.53 9.68 9.70
C HIS A 8 -4.12 9.37 10.20
N GLU A 9 -3.57 10.20 11.08
CA GLU A 9 -2.27 9.96 11.72
C GLU A 9 -2.28 8.66 12.54
N ASP A 10 -3.30 8.47 13.38
CA ASP A 10 -3.42 7.28 14.24
C ASP A 10 -3.57 6.00 13.41
N ASN A 11 -4.36 6.03 12.33
CA ASN A 11 -4.47 4.90 11.42
C ASN A 11 -3.16 4.61 10.68
N SER A 12 -2.44 5.64 10.22
CA SER A 12 -1.16 5.48 9.54
C SER A 12 -0.11 4.87 10.46
N LYS A 13 -0.03 5.36 11.71
CA LYS A 13 0.85 4.81 12.76
C LYS A 13 0.56 3.33 13.02
N ARG A 14 -0.72 2.95 13.13
CA ARG A 14 -1.11 1.55 13.36
C ARG A 14 -0.71 0.64 12.21
N VAL A 15 -0.95 1.05 10.97
CA VAL A 15 -0.60 0.25 9.78
C VAL A 15 0.91 0.09 9.65
N ILE A 16 1.67 1.18 9.80
CA ILE A 16 3.14 1.14 9.71
C ILE A 16 3.75 0.32 10.84
N SER A 17 3.30 0.51 12.09
CA SER A 17 3.82 -0.26 13.23
C SER A 17 3.67 -1.76 12.98
N ARG A 18 2.49 -2.19 12.54
CA ARG A 18 2.25 -3.60 12.19
C ARG A 18 3.17 -4.09 11.07
N ALA A 19 3.37 -3.29 10.02
CA ALA A 19 4.26 -3.65 8.92
C ALA A 19 5.72 -3.80 9.37
N VAL A 20 6.21 -2.87 10.19
CA VAL A 20 7.55 -2.91 10.78
C VAL A 20 7.73 -4.16 11.64
N ASP A 21 6.76 -4.49 12.48
CA ASP A 21 6.83 -5.70 13.32
C ASP A 21 6.91 -6.98 12.48
N ILE A 22 6.15 -7.05 11.38
CA ILE A 22 6.22 -8.16 10.42
C ILE A 22 7.62 -8.22 9.79
N CYS A 23 8.15 -7.11 9.27
CA CYS A 23 9.48 -7.05 8.65
C CYS A 23 10.58 -7.49 9.65
N LYS A 24 10.56 -6.96 10.87
CA LYS A 24 11.48 -7.33 11.95
C LYS A 24 11.42 -8.83 12.25
N SER A 25 10.22 -9.40 12.36
CA SER A 25 10.03 -10.84 12.62
C SER A 25 10.57 -11.74 11.50
N LYS A 26 10.79 -11.17 10.30
CA LYS A 26 11.32 -11.84 9.12
C LYS A 26 12.76 -11.44 8.81
N HIS A 27 13.40 -10.65 9.67
CA HIS A 27 14.75 -10.12 9.46
C HIS A 27 14.89 -9.34 8.14
N VAL A 28 13.86 -8.56 7.80
CA VAL A 28 13.85 -7.66 6.65
C VAL A 28 14.04 -6.23 7.14
N ASP A 29 15.04 -5.55 6.61
CA ASP A 29 15.23 -4.11 6.85
C ASP A 29 14.08 -3.32 6.24
N ALA A 30 13.47 -2.43 7.02
CA ALA A 30 12.29 -1.69 6.62
C ALA A 30 12.51 -0.18 6.78
N LEU A 31 12.36 0.54 5.66
CA LEU A 31 12.18 1.98 5.64
C LEU A 31 10.68 2.29 5.47
N THR A 32 10.17 3.22 6.27
CA THR A 32 8.74 3.55 6.28
C THR A 32 8.53 5.02 5.97
N ALA A 33 7.50 5.32 5.19
CA ALA A 33 7.10 6.68 4.87
C ALA A 33 5.58 6.84 4.98
N VAL A 34 5.14 8.04 5.36
CA VAL A 34 3.74 8.49 5.24
C VAL A 34 3.75 9.67 4.28
N ALA A 35 2.84 9.66 3.32
CA ALA A 35 2.67 10.74 2.35
C ALA A 35 1.21 11.21 2.34
N GLU A 36 1.00 12.49 2.09
CA GLU A 36 -0.31 13.10 1.88
C GLU A 36 -0.52 13.41 0.40
N GLY A 37 -1.74 13.26 -0.10
CA GLY A 37 -2.09 13.50 -1.52
C GLY A 37 -2.99 12.40 -2.11
N ASP A 38 -3.12 12.38 -3.44
CA ASP A 38 -3.74 11.25 -4.14
C ASP A 38 -2.80 10.02 -4.02
N PRO A 39 -3.27 8.88 -3.47
CA PRO A 39 -2.44 7.69 -3.33
C PRO A 39 -1.79 7.20 -4.63
N LYS A 40 -2.44 7.41 -5.77
CA LYS A 40 -1.92 7.00 -7.09
C LYS A 40 -0.60 7.70 -7.40
N ASP A 41 -0.57 9.00 -7.21
CA ASP A 41 0.59 9.83 -7.55
C ASP A 41 1.66 9.71 -6.45
N ALA A 42 1.24 9.78 -5.18
CA ALA A 42 2.16 9.67 -4.05
C ALA A 42 2.96 8.35 -4.05
N ILE A 43 2.32 7.23 -4.42
CA ILE A 43 3.01 5.93 -4.49
C ILE A 43 3.98 5.89 -5.69
N CYS A 44 3.56 6.37 -6.88
CA CYS A 44 4.45 6.46 -8.04
C CYS A 44 5.68 7.31 -7.76
N GLU A 45 5.49 8.50 -7.17
CA GLU A 45 6.58 9.40 -6.80
C GLU A 45 7.52 8.77 -5.76
N ALA A 46 6.97 8.08 -4.75
CA ALA A 46 7.79 7.43 -3.75
C ALA A 46 8.63 6.30 -4.36
N ALA A 47 8.05 5.49 -5.23
CA ALA A 47 8.77 4.42 -5.93
C ALA A 47 9.92 4.98 -6.81
N GLU A 48 9.69 6.10 -7.49
CA GLU A 48 10.73 6.78 -8.27
C GLU A 48 11.82 7.40 -7.38
N LYS A 49 11.44 8.16 -6.33
CA LYS A 49 12.38 8.80 -5.40
C LYS A 49 13.28 7.80 -4.67
N LEU A 50 12.74 6.62 -4.37
CA LEU A 50 13.47 5.53 -3.72
C LEU A 50 14.22 4.62 -4.70
N HIS A 51 14.12 4.87 -6.02
CA HIS A 51 14.68 4.01 -7.06
C HIS A 51 14.29 2.54 -6.88
N ALA A 52 13.00 2.28 -6.63
CA ALA A 52 12.52 0.94 -6.35
C ALA A 52 12.68 0.01 -7.56
N ASP A 53 13.28 -1.17 -7.35
CA ASP A 53 13.40 -2.21 -8.38
C ASP A 53 12.08 -2.96 -8.63
N LEU A 54 11.18 -2.97 -7.64
CA LEU A 54 9.88 -3.64 -7.69
C LEU A 54 8.88 -2.96 -6.74
N LEU A 55 7.71 -2.60 -7.26
CA LEU A 55 6.58 -2.11 -6.47
C LEU A 55 5.59 -3.25 -6.18
N VAL A 56 5.42 -3.61 -4.91
CA VAL A 56 4.49 -4.66 -4.48
C VAL A 56 3.26 -4.04 -3.83
N VAL A 57 2.07 -4.35 -4.35
CA VAL A 57 0.79 -3.84 -3.83
C VAL A 57 -0.27 -4.94 -3.76
N GLY A 58 -1.21 -4.79 -2.83
CA GLY A 58 -2.41 -5.63 -2.83
C GLY A 58 -3.30 -5.33 -4.04
N SER A 59 -4.09 -6.31 -4.48
CA SER A 59 -5.01 -6.12 -5.61
C SER A 59 -6.20 -5.21 -5.29
N ARG A 60 -6.54 -5.03 -4.01
CA ARG A 60 -7.68 -4.25 -3.52
C ARG A 60 -7.39 -3.65 -2.14
N GLY A 61 -8.13 -2.60 -1.78
CA GLY A 61 -8.09 -1.98 -0.43
C GLY A 61 -8.90 -2.77 0.61
N LEU A 62 -8.91 -2.25 1.85
CA LEU A 62 -9.54 -2.87 3.02
C LEU A 62 -11.09 -2.95 2.94
N SER A 63 -11.72 -2.13 2.09
CA SER A 63 -13.17 -2.11 1.82
C SER A 63 -13.52 -3.08 0.69
N MET A 64 -13.85 -4.30 1.10
CA MET A 64 -14.10 -5.50 0.30
C MET A 64 -15.24 -5.34 -0.74
N ILE A 65 -14.91 -5.12 -2.02
CA ILE A 65 -15.87 -5.29 -3.13
C ILE A 65 -15.72 -6.69 -3.73
N LYS A 66 -16.84 -7.41 -3.84
CA LYS A 66 -16.96 -8.85 -4.16
C LYS A 66 -16.67 -9.27 -5.61
N ARG A 67 -15.97 -8.48 -6.43
CA ARG A 67 -15.73 -8.82 -7.85
C ARG A 67 -14.25 -8.86 -8.22
N ALA A 68 -13.94 -9.69 -9.22
CA ALA A 68 -12.61 -10.02 -9.73
C ALA A 68 -11.85 -8.87 -10.44
N PHE A 69 -12.12 -7.61 -10.09
CA PHE A 69 -11.44 -6.45 -10.67
C PHE A 69 -10.23 -6.04 -9.81
N LEU A 70 -9.29 -5.31 -10.42
CA LEU A 70 -8.28 -4.58 -9.68
C LEU A 70 -8.93 -3.40 -8.92
N GLY A 71 -8.29 -2.96 -7.84
CA GLY A 71 -8.60 -1.67 -7.20
C GLY A 71 -8.07 -0.52 -8.06
N SER A 72 -8.71 0.65 -7.97
CA SER A 72 -8.36 1.82 -8.78
C SER A 72 -6.91 2.28 -8.62
N VAL A 73 -6.32 2.11 -7.43
CA VAL A 73 -4.91 2.44 -7.18
C VAL A 73 -4.00 1.39 -7.82
N SER A 74 -4.20 0.10 -7.54
CA SER A 74 -3.36 -0.96 -8.07
C SER A 74 -3.40 -1.02 -9.61
N ASP A 75 -4.57 -0.76 -10.20
CA ASP A 75 -4.76 -0.64 -11.64
C ASP A 75 -3.97 0.55 -12.22
N TYR A 76 -4.07 1.72 -11.59
CA TYR A 76 -3.30 2.89 -12.01
C TYR A 76 -1.79 2.63 -11.94
N LEU A 77 -1.30 2.07 -10.84
CA LEU A 77 0.13 1.78 -10.63
C LEU A 77 0.67 0.83 -11.69
N ALA A 78 -0.09 -0.19 -12.08
CA ALA A 78 0.32 -1.13 -13.14
C ALA A 78 0.61 -0.44 -14.48
N HIS A 79 -0.03 0.68 -14.75
CA HIS A 79 0.11 1.41 -16.01
C HIS A 79 1.07 2.60 -15.93
N HIS A 80 1.35 3.14 -14.73
CA HIS A 80 2.06 4.42 -14.59
C HIS A 80 3.33 4.35 -13.73
N ALA A 81 3.53 3.30 -12.92
CA ALA A 81 4.76 3.16 -12.14
C ALA A 81 5.96 2.97 -13.08
N LYS A 82 7.08 3.63 -12.77
CA LYS A 82 8.33 3.55 -13.55
C LYS A 82 9.16 2.29 -13.27
N CYS A 83 8.67 1.41 -12.40
CA CYS A 83 9.28 0.13 -12.07
C CYS A 83 8.28 -1.02 -12.26
N PRO A 84 8.74 -2.28 -12.37
CA PRO A 84 7.87 -3.45 -12.36
C PRO A 84 6.89 -3.43 -11.19
N VAL A 85 5.65 -3.85 -11.43
CA VAL A 85 4.58 -3.88 -10.42
C VAL A 85 4.11 -5.31 -10.19
N LEU A 86 4.19 -5.78 -8.95
CA LEU A 86 3.61 -7.05 -8.50
C LEU A 86 2.30 -6.81 -7.74
N ILE A 87 1.20 -7.23 -8.35
CA ILE A 87 -0.13 -7.13 -7.73
C ILE A 87 -0.50 -8.47 -7.07
N VAL A 88 -0.55 -8.47 -5.74
CA VAL A 88 -0.87 -9.64 -4.93
C VAL A 88 -2.38 -9.78 -4.74
N LYS A 89 -2.95 -10.88 -5.24
CA LYS A 89 -4.38 -11.22 -5.03
C LYS A 89 -4.60 -11.78 -3.63
N ALA A 90 -5.76 -11.48 -3.04
CA ALA A 90 -6.18 -12.12 -1.80
C ALA A 90 -6.27 -13.66 -1.96
N PRO A 91 -5.92 -14.45 -0.94
CA PRO A 91 -6.05 -15.91 -0.98
C PRO A 91 -7.48 -16.34 -1.31
N LYS A 92 -7.64 -17.36 -2.15
CA LYS A 92 -8.95 -17.98 -2.39
C LYS A 92 -9.39 -18.67 -1.08
N GLY A 93 -10.45 -18.18 -0.43
CA GLY A 93 -11.05 -18.85 0.74
C GLY A 93 -11.24 -18.01 2.01
N SER A 94 -11.03 -16.70 2.01
CA SER A 94 -11.31 -15.84 3.18
C SER A 94 -12.82 -15.52 3.37
N HIS A 95 -13.69 -16.46 3.01
CA HIS A 95 -15.09 -16.48 3.45
C HIS A 95 -15.16 -17.30 4.73
N LYS A 96 -14.88 -16.65 5.86
CA LYS A 96 -15.51 -16.97 7.14
C LYS A 96 -15.97 -15.66 7.75
#